data_AF-A0A8K1CJ22-F1
#
_entry.id   AF-A0A8K1CJ22-F1
#
_cell.length_a   1.000
_cell.length_b   1.000
_cell.length_c   1.000
_cell.angle_alpha   90.00
_cell.angle_beta   90.00
_cell.angle_gamma   90.00
#
_symmetry.space_group_name_H-M   'P 1'
#
loop_
_entity.id
_entity.type
_entity.pdbx_description
1 polymer ?
#
loop_
_entity_poly.entity_id
_entity_poly.type
_entity_poly.pdbx_seq_one_letter_code
_entity_poly.pdbx_strand_id
1 'polypeptide(L)'
;MMSAGCVFEAYGGLIGRCVRVVLHDRSFVRGLLYVIDPEDDSVVLFLPTSSLDADVGVTVLLGHVVDRIEEDDAPGDVTFLLDRMAASTESLEATARRNESREEIPEKLTKLLDHHLIPHQMSSDGHIEILGGAAIWRAPYQTAACLECSNEQILHRLLAIQTHLVHDVERYR
;
A
#
# COMPACT_ATOMS: atom_id res chain seq x y z
N MET A 1 -7.92 -19.23 -18.56
CA MET A 1 -6.70 -18.87 -17.81
C MET A 1 -6.48 -17.39 -18.03
N MET A 2 -6.75 -16.57 -17.02
CA MET A 2 -6.36 -15.15 -17.04
C MET A 2 -4.89 -15.08 -16.64
N SER A 3 -4.15 -14.22 -17.35
CA SER A 3 -2.73 -13.93 -17.09
C SER A 3 -2.58 -13.22 -15.74
N ALA A 4 -1.46 -13.43 -15.05
CA ALA A 4 -1.05 -12.56 -13.96
C ALA A 4 -0.99 -11.10 -14.45
N GLY A 5 -1.43 -10.16 -13.61
CA GLY A 5 -1.55 -8.73 -13.88
C GLY A 5 -2.88 -8.30 -14.51
N CYS A 6 -3.76 -9.23 -14.88
CA CYS A 6 -5.00 -8.91 -15.59
C CYS A 6 -6.05 -8.25 -14.68
N VAL A 7 -6.06 -8.60 -13.39
CA VAL A 7 -7.04 -8.04 -12.42
C VAL A 7 -6.59 -6.65 -12.01
N PHE A 8 -5.30 -6.46 -11.71
CA PHE A 8 -4.74 -5.14 -11.38
C PHE A 8 -4.95 -4.13 -12.52
N GLU A 9 -4.60 -4.49 -13.75
CA GLU A 9 -4.76 -3.58 -14.90
C GLU A 9 -6.24 -3.22 -15.17
N ALA A 10 -7.15 -4.18 -14.99
CA ALA A 10 -8.58 -3.98 -15.24
C ALA A 10 -9.28 -3.16 -14.15
N TYR A 11 -8.87 -3.32 -12.88
CA TYR A 11 -9.64 -2.84 -11.73
C TYR A 11 -8.87 -1.95 -10.76
N GLY A 12 -7.59 -1.65 -11.00
CA GLY A 12 -6.79 -0.79 -10.12
C GLY A 12 -7.39 0.61 -9.91
N GLY A 13 -8.17 1.12 -10.88
CA GLY A 13 -8.91 2.38 -10.74
C GLY A 13 -10.05 2.36 -9.72
N LEU A 14 -10.42 1.19 -9.19
CA LEU A 14 -11.43 1.03 -8.15
C LEU A 14 -10.85 1.01 -6.73
N ILE A 15 -9.52 1.09 -6.58
CA ILE A 15 -8.88 1.16 -5.26
C ILE A 15 -9.41 2.39 -4.49
N GLY A 16 -9.74 2.18 -3.21
CA GLY A 16 -10.37 3.18 -2.36
C GLY A 16 -11.88 3.30 -2.55
N ARG A 17 -12.51 2.47 -3.40
CA ARG A 17 -13.97 2.46 -3.59
C ARG A 17 -14.64 1.25 -2.93
N CYS A 18 -15.91 1.42 -2.61
CA CYS A 18 -16.79 0.30 -2.25
C CYS A 18 -16.99 -0.57 -3.48
N VAL A 19 -16.67 -1.86 -3.36
CA VAL A 19 -16.76 -2.80 -4.47
C VAL A 19 -17.51 -4.06 -4.08
N ARG A 20 -18.07 -4.69 -5.10
CA ARG A 20 -18.51 -6.08 -5.09
C ARG A 20 -17.52 -6.90 -5.91
N VAL A 21 -16.78 -7.77 -5.24
CA VAL A 21 -15.90 -8.75 -5.89
C VAL A 21 -16.70 -10.03 -6.13
N VAL A 22 -16.88 -10.39 -7.40
CA VAL A 22 -17.55 -11.64 -7.81
C VAL A 22 -16.48 -12.71 -8.01
N LEU A 23 -16.67 -13.87 -7.39
CA LEU A 23 -15.76 -15.01 -7.51
C LEU A 23 -16.23 -15.96 -8.63
N HIS A 24 -15.34 -16.84 -9.09
CA HIS A 24 -15.66 -17.82 -10.14
C HIS A 24 -16.79 -18.80 -9.78
N ASP A 25 -16.98 -19.07 -8.49
CA ASP A 25 -18.10 -19.88 -7.99
C ASP A 25 -19.43 -19.10 -7.94
N ARG A 26 -19.43 -17.84 -8.40
CA ARG A 26 -20.53 -16.86 -8.41
C ARG A 26 -20.93 -16.35 -7.03
N SER A 27 -20.21 -16.73 -5.98
CA SER A 27 -20.30 -16.03 -4.71
C SER A 27 -19.70 -14.62 -4.85
N PHE A 28 -19.99 -13.75 -3.90
CA PHE A 28 -19.46 -12.40 -3.91
C PHE A 28 -19.12 -11.91 -2.51
N VAL A 29 -18.14 -11.01 -2.45
CA VAL A 29 -17.71 -10.33 -1.23
C VAL A 29 -17.85 -8.82 -1.46
N ARG A 30 -18.39 -8.13 -0.47
CA ARG A 30 -18.56 -6.68 -0.48
C ARG A 30 -17.62 -6.05 0.53
N GLY A 31 -16.95 -4.98 0.13
CA GLY A 31 -16.03 -4.28 1.01
C GLY A 31 -15.42 -3.07 0.35
N LEU A 32 -14.59 -2.37 1.11
CA LEU A 32 -13.75 -1.29 0.59
C LEU A 32 -12.51 -1.92 -0.03
N LEU A 33 -12.27 -1.64 -1.31
CA LEU A 33 -11.09 -2.14 -2.01
C LEU A 33 -9.84 -1.41 -1.51
N TYR A 34 -8.96 -2.13 -0.80
CA TYR A 34 -7.74 -1.54 -0.26
C TYR A 34 -6.59 -1.58 -1.26
N VAL A 35 -6.29 -2.77 -1.80
CA VAL A 35 -5.21 -2.95 -2.78
C VAL A 35 -5.49 -4.18 -3.64
N ILE A 36 -4.97 -4.15 -4.86
CA ILE A 36 -4.79 -5.33 -5.72
C ILE A 36 -3.28 -5.50 -5.91
N ASP A 37 -2.75 -6.68 -5.61
CA ASP A 37 -1.34 -6.97 -5.80
C ASP A 37 -1.05 -7.11 -7.32
N PRO A 38 -0.15 -6.30 -7.89
CA PRO A 38 0.17 -6.38 -9.32
C PRO A 38 0.96 -7.65 -9.70
N GLU A 39 1.57 -8.36 -8.74
CA GLU A 39 2.35 -9.56 -9.01
C GLU A 39 1.47 -10.82 -9.13
N ASP A 40 0.48 -10.97 -8.25
CA ASP A 40 -0.35 -12.17 -8.15
C ASP A 40 -1.86 -11.94 -8.24
N ASP A 41 -2.27 -10.69 -8.51
CA ASP A 41 -3.67 -10.25 -8.62
C ASP A 41 -4.49 -10.43 -7.33
N SER A 42 -3.86 -10.67 -6.18
CA SER A 42 -4.58 -10.81 -4.91
C SER A 42 -5.28 -9.51 -4.52
N VAL A 43 -6.55 -9.62 -4.14
CA VAL A 43 -7.44 -8.50 -3.81
C VAL A 43 -7.64 -8.43 -2.31
N VAL A 44 -7.34 -7.29 -1.69
CA VAL A 44 -7.55 -7.04 -0.26
C VAL A 44 -8.75 -6.14 -0.06
N LEU A 45 -9.71 -6.60 0.74
CA LEU A 45 -10.93 -5.87 1.09
C LEU A 45 -10.98 -5.61 2.59
N PHE A 46 -11.41 -4.40 2.96
CA PHE A 46 -11.91 -4.12 4.29
C PHE A 46 -13.42 -4.38 4.37
N LEU A 47 -13.85 -5.08 5.40
CA LEU A 47 -15.23 -5.42 5.64
C LEU A 47 -15.73 -4.83 6.96
N PRO A 48 -17.00 -4.40 6.99
CA PRO A 48 -17.67 -4.11 8.24
C PRO A 48 -17.88 -5.41 9.04
N THR A 49 -17.40 -5.47 10.27
CA THR A 49 -17.78 -6.57 11.17
C THR A 49 -19.16 -6.31 11.77
N SER A 50 -19.94 -7.39 11.95
CA SER A 50 -21.31 -7.35 12.46
C SER A 50 -21.43 -6.91 13.93
N SER A 51 -20.29 -6.75 14.62
CA SER A 51 -20.23 -6.22 15.97
C SER A 51 -20.35 -4.70 15.95
N LEU A 52 -21.19 -4.14 16.83
CA LEU A 52 -21.26 -2.71 17.13
C LEU A 52 -19.94 -2.11 17.64
N ASP A 53 -18.96 -2.96 17.95
CA ASP A 53 -17.59 -2.57 18.25
C ASP A 53 -16.79 -2.42 16.95
N ALA A 54 -16.11 -1.29 16.87
CA ALA A 54 -15.53 -0.64 15.70
C ALA A 54 -14.33 -1.37 15.06
N ASP A 55 -14.41 -2.69 14.92
CA ASP A 55 -13.41 -3.49 14.24
C ASP A 55 -13.67 -3.51 12.72
N VAL A 56 -12.58 -3.62 11.96
CA VAL A 56 -12.61 -3.71 10.51
C VAL A 56 -12.04 -5.08 10.15
N GLY A 57 -12.87 -5.91 9.52
CA GLY A 57 -12.42 -7.20 9.02
C GLY A 57 -11.54 -7.01 7.80
N VAL A 58 -10.52 -7.85 7.64
CA VAL A 58 -9.70 -7.91 6.43
C VAL A 58 -9.94 -9.24 5.74
N THR A 59 -10.24 -9.21 4.45
CA THR A 59 -10.26 -10.42 3.60
C THR A 59 -9.29 -10.26 2.46
N VAL A 60 -8.51 -11.32 2.22
CA VAL A 60 -7.62 -11.44 1.07
C VAL A 60 -8.20 -12.50 0.14
N LEU A 61 -8.48 -12.12 -1.11
CA LEU A 61 -8.97 -12.97 -2.17
C LEU A 61 -7.84 -13.21 -3.16
N LEU A 62 -7.52 -14.46 -3.47
CA LEU A 62 -6.47 -14.78 -4.42
C LEU A 62 -6.91 -14.40 -5.84
N GLY A 63 -6.03 -13.79 -6.64
CA GLY A 63 -6.42 -13.28 -7.96
C GLY A 63 -7.09 -14.30 -8.88
N HIS A 64 -6.65 -15.56 -8.83
CA HIS A 64 -7.22 -16.65 -9.63
C HIS A 64 -8.64 -17.08 -9.24
N VAL A 65 -9.19 -16.63 -8.11
CA VAL A 65 -10.59 -16.89 -7.74
C VAL A 65 -11.51 -15.73 -8.14
N VAL A 66 -10.95 -14.58 -8.51
CA VAL A 66 -11.70 -13.37 -8.86
C VAL A 66 -12.17 -13.46 -10.31
N ASP A 67 -13.48 -13.35 -10.51
CA ASP A 67 -14.10 -13.29 -11.84
C ASP A 67 -14.17 -11.86 -12.36
N ARG A 68 -14.68 -10.94 -11.52
CA ARG A 68 -14.77 -9.51 -11.83
C ARG A 68 -14.99 -8.66 -10.58
N ILE A 69 -14.64 -7.38 -10.68
CA ILE A 69 -14.86 -6.37 -9.65
C ILE A 69 -15.78 -5.29 -10.21
N GLU A 70 -16.79 -4.94 -9.44
CA GLU A 70 -17.76 -3.90 -9.79
C GLU A 70 -17.84 -2.87 -8.66
N GLU A 71 -17.97 -1.60 -9.00
CA GLU A 71 -18.29 -0.55 -8.03
C GLU A 71 -19.68 -0.82 -7.42
N ASP A 72 -19.78 -0.72 -6.10
CA ASP A 72 -21.03 -0.96 -5.36
C ASP A 72 -21.47 0.32 -4.64
N ASP A 73 -22.43 1.01 -5.25
CA ASP A 73 -23.01 2.26 -4.74
C ASP A 73 -23.95 2.06 -3.53
N ALA A 74 -24.04 0.84 -2.97
CA ALA A 74 -24.91 0.55 -1.84
C ALA A 74 -24.41 1.28 -0.56
N PRO A 75 -25.13 2.30 -0.04
CA PRO A 75 -24.61 3.22 0.99
C PRO A 75 -24.62 2.67 2.42
N GLY A 76 -24.94 1.40 2.63
CA GLY A 76 -25.42 0.88 3.91
C GLY A 76 -24.34 0.59 4.95
N ASP A 77 -23.26 -0.10 4.57
CA ASP A 77 -22.34 -0.71 5.54
C ASP A 77 -20.85 -0.45 5.29
N VAL A 78 -20.46 0.21 4.19
CA VAL A 78 -19.03 0.41 3.84
C VAL A 78 -18.63 1.88 3.89
N THR A 79 -19.60 2.80 3.86
CA THR A 79 -19.38 4.25 3.87
C THR A 79 -18.70 4.75 5.14
N PHE A 80 -18.97 4.13 6.29
CA PHE A 80 -18.28 4.48 7.55
C PHE A 80 -16.79 4.13 7.53
N LEU A 81 -16.37 3.16 6.70
CA LEU A 81 -14.95 2.83 6.50
C LEU A 81 -14.24 3.95 5.75
N LEU A 82 -14.90 4.56 4.77
CA LEU A 82 -14.39 5.72 4.05
C LEU A 82 -14.19 6.91 5.00
N ASP A 83 -15.16 7.22 5.86
CA ASP A 83 -15.05 8.32 6.82
C ASP A 83 -13.92 8.10 7.84
N ARG A 84 -13.72 6.86 8.31
CA ARG A 84 -12.60 6.53 9.22
C ARG A 84 -11.24 6.59 8.53
N MET A 85 -11.17 6.17 7.26
CA MET A 85 -9.94 6.29 6.48
C MET A 85 -9.65 7.75 6.11
N ALA A 86 -10.67 8.55 5.80
CA ALA A 86 -10.53 9.98 5.55
C ALA A 86 -10.04 10.74 6.81
N ALA A 87 -10.55 10.42 8.00
CA ALA A 87 -10.10 11.01 9.26
C ALA A 87 -8.64 10.69 9.61
N SER A 88 -8.11 9.58 9.11
CA SER A 88 -6.68 9.26 9.21
C SER A 88 -5.84 9.90 8.09
N THR A 89 -6.46 10.25 6.96
CA THR A 89 -5.82 10.86 5.78
C THR A 89 -5.77 12.39 5.84
N GLU A 90 -6.75 13.08 6.45
CA GLU A 90 -6.72 14.55 6.64
C GLU A 90 -5.57 15.02 7.55
N SER A 91 -5.07 14.15 8.44
CA SER A 91 -3.85 14.40 9.22
C SER A 91 -2.58 14.42 8.36
N LEU A 92 -2.61 13.78 7.18
CA LEU A 92 -1.47 13.65 6.26
C LEU A 92 -1.47 14.68 5.12
N GLU A 93 -2.64 15.16 4.68
CA GLU A 93 -2.73 16.12 3.56
C GLU A 93 -2.33 17.56 3.95
N ALA A 94 -2.50 17.96 5.22
CA ALA A 94 -2.08 19.28 5.70
C ALA A 94 -0.56 19.47 5.72
N THR A 95 0.22 18.39 5.72
CA THR A 95 1.69 18.41 5.72
C THR A 95 2.31 18.36 4.32
N ALA A 96 1.52 18.04 3.28
CA ALA A 96 2.04 17.78 1.93
C ALA A 96 2.33 19.04 1.09
N ARG A 97 1.90 20.23 1.50
CA ARG A 97 1.97 21.45 0.66
C ARG A 97 3.11 22.42 0.98
N ARG A 98 4.08 22.08 1.86
CA ARG A 98 5.01 23.12 2.36
C ARG A 98 6.50 22.96 2.17
N ASN A 99 7.04 21.83 1.76
CA ASN A 99 8.48 21.70 1.61
C ASN A 99 8.81 21.09 0.24
N GLU A 100 9.34 21.92 -0.64
CA GLU A 100 10.22 21.54 -1.75
C GLU A 100 11.56 22.20 -1.46
N SER A 101 12.44 21.55 -0.69
CA SER A 101 13.84 21.98 -0.51
C SER A 101 14.69 20.87 0.13
N ARG A 102 15.31 20.02 -0.71
CA ARG A 102 16.61 19.33 -0.55
C ARG A 102 17.01 18.60 0.77
N GLU A 103 16.15 18.52 1.79
CA GLU A 103 16.31 17.73 3.03
C GLU A 103 15.34 16.52 3.10
N GLU A 104 14.55 16.27 2.06
CA GLU A 104 13.36 15.40 2.10
C GLU A 104 13.58 13.93 1.71
N ILE A 105 14.81 13.47 1.46
CA ILE A 105 15.02 12.07 1.05
C ILE A 105 14.62 11.09 2.17
N PRO A 106 15.01 11.28 3.45
CA PRO A 106 14.57 10.37 4.50
C PRO A 106 13.06 10.43 4.71
N GLU A 107 12.43 11.60 4.62
CA GLU A 107 10.97 11.74 4.76
C GLU A 107 10.19 11.10 3.59
N LYS A 108 10.68 11.23 2.35
CA LYS A 108 10.08 10.54 1.19
C LYS A 108 10.26 9.04 1.30
N LEU A 109 11.40 8.61 1.81
CA LEU A 109 11.68 7.20 2.02
C LEU A 109 10.80 6.63 3.14
N THR A 110 10.64 7.31 4.27
CA THR A 110 9.71 6.88 5.33
C THR A 110 8.27 6.85 4.82
N LYS A 111 7.84 7.84 4.04
CA LYS A 111 6.51 7.84 3.40
C LYS A 111 6.32 6.67 2.43
N LEU A 112 7.35 6.28 1.69
CA LEU A 112 7.28 5.10 0.82
C LEU A 112 7.28 3.80 1.63
N LEU A 113 8.05 3.72 2.70
CA LEU A 113 8.01 2.59 3.61
C LEU A 113 6.63 2.47 4.25
N ASP A 114 6.01 3.58 4.67
CA ASP A 114 4.63 3.64 5.16
C ASP A 114 3.64 3.20 4.08
N HIS A 115 3.80 3.69 2.85
CA HIS A 115 2.95 3.29 1.71
C HIS A 115 3.02 1.79 1.45
N HIS A 116 4.21 1.19 1.59
CA HIS A 116 4.42 -0.25 1.44
C HIS A 116 4.16 -1.05 2.74
N LEU A 117 3.64 -0.39 3.79
CA LEU A 117 3.38 -0.97 5.11
C LEU A 117 4.60 -1.68 5.71
N ILE A 118 5.80 -1.16 5.45
CA ILE A 118 7.05 -1.69 5.94
C ILE A 118 7.33 -1.03 7.30
N PRO A 119 7.31 -1.81 8.41
CA PRO A 119 7.67 -1.29 9.72
C PRO A 119 9.07 -0.70 9.68
N HIS A 120 9.19 0.53 10.15
CA HIS A 120 10.48 1.20 10.19
C HIS A 120 10.56 2.14 11.39
N GLN A 121 11.78 2.48 11.78
CA GLN A 121 12.07 3.40 12.86
C GLN A 121 13.29 4.24 12.49
N MET A 122 13.18 5.55 12.72
CA MET A 122 14.33 6.45 12.58
C MET A 122 15.17 6.38 13.85
N SER A 123 16.44 6.01 13.72
CA SER A 123 17.38 6.00 14.83
C SER A 123 17.89 7.41 15.14
N SER A 124 18.36 7.62 16.38
CA SER A 124 18.94 8.91 16.82
C SER A 124 20.16 9.33 16.01
N ASP A 125 20.84 8.37 15.39
CA ASP A 125 22.04 8.57 14.58
C ASP A 125 21.71 8.91 13.11
N GLY A 126 20.42 9.02 12.79
CA GLY A 126 19.95 9.46 11.49
C GLY A 126 20.01 8.38 10.41
N HIS A 127 19.92 7.09 10.78
CA HIS A 127 19.66 5.95 9.89
C HIS A 127 18.25 5.38 10.11
N ILE A 128 17.71 4.71 9.09
CA ILE A 128 16.39 4.08 9.13
C ILE A 128 16.56 2.59 9.40
N GLU A 129 16.00 2.11 10.50
CA GLU A 129 15.91 0.71 10.84
C GLU A 129 14.60 0.15 10.31
N ILE A 130 14.68 -0.93 9.53
CA ILE A 130 13.54 -1.52 8.82
C ILE A 130 13.30 -2.91 9.38
N LEU A 131 12.03 -3.26 9.61
CA LEU A 131 11.58 -4.54 10.16
C LEU A 131 12.28 -4.87 11.49
N GLY A 132 12.34 -3.90 12.40
CA GLY A 132 12.97 -4.08 13.72
C GLY A 132 14.49 -4.28 13.66
N GLY A 133 15.16 -3.73 12.65
CA GLY A 133 16.61 -3.82 12.46
C GLY A 133 17.07 -4.96 11.52
N ALA A 134 16.14 -5.67 10.87
CA ALA A 134 16.50 -6.68 9.87
C ALA A 134 17.14 -6.06 8.60
N ALA A 135 16.87 -4.79 8.34
CA ALA A 135 17.62 -3.98 7.40
C ALA A 135 17.91 -2.59 7.99
N ILE A 136 19.06 -2.02 7.64
CA ILE A 136 19.47 -0.68 8.05
C ILE A 136 19.79 0.13 6.80
N TRP A 137 19.11 1.25 6.62
CA TRP A 137 19.35 2.16 5.51
C TRP A 137 20.01 3.43 6.03
N ARG A 138 21.19 3.74 5.51
CA ARG A 138 22.00 4.89 5.92
C ARG A 138 22.01 5.99 4.87
N ALA A 139 22.28 7.22 5.30
CA ALA A 139 22.59 8.30 4.39
C ALA A 139 23.83 7.93 3.54
N PRO A 140 23.90 8.32 2.25
CA PRO A 140 23.01 9.24 1.52
C PRO A 140 21.71 8.64 0.92
N TYR A 141 21.27 7.44 1.32
CA TYR A 141 19.98 6.80 0.92
C TYR A 141 19.77 6.51 -0.58
N GLN A 142 20.65 7.01 -1.45
CA GLN A 142 20.51 6.99 -2.91
C GLN A 142 21.20 5.79 -3.57
N THR A 143 21.99 5.01 -2.83
CA THR A 143 22.71 3.87 -3.41
C THR A 143 22.41 2.58 -2.65
N ALA A 144 22.41 1.46 -3.37
CA ALA A 144 22.24 0.12 -2.80
C ALA A 144 23.31 -0.20 -1.73
N ALA A 145 24.49 0.41 -1.84
CA ALA A 145 25.59 0.26 -0.87
C ALA A 145 25.27 0.87 0.51
N CYS A 146 24.20 1.67 0.62
CA CYS A 146 23.76 2.27 1.88
C CYS A 146 22.70 1.41 2.61
N LEU A 147 22.28 0.29 2.02
CA LEU A 147 21.29 -0.60 2.58
C LEU A 147 21.97 -1.88 3.07
N GLU A 148 22.08 -2.01 4.38
CA GLU A 148 22.62 -3.19 5.05
C GLU A 148 21.45 -4.12 5.36
N CYS A 149 21.35 -5.25 4.66
CA CYS A 149 20.38 -6.30 4.97
C CYS A 149 21.03 -7.65 4.79
N SER A 150 20.91 -8.52 5.81
CA SER A 150 21.45 -9.88 5.74
C SER A 150 20.50 -10.86 5.03
N ASN A 151 19.26 -10.43 4.76
CA ASN A 151 18.26 -11.22 4.07
C ASN A 151 18.11 -10.73 2.63
N GLU A 152 18.53 -11.55 1.66
CA GLU A 152 18.54 -11.20 0.25
C GLU A 152 17.14 -10.92 -0.31
N GLN A 153 16.09 -11.56 0.21
CA GLN A 153 14.70 -11.33 -0.24
C GLN A 153 14.20 -9.96 0.22
N ILE A 154 14.50 -9.58 1.47
CA ILE A 154 14.18 -8.25 2.00
C ILE A 154 14.99 -7.19 1.25
N LEU A 155 16.27 -7.46 1.00
CA LEU A 155 17.16 -6.59 0.23
C LEU A 155 16.60 -6.32 -1.17
N HIS A 156 16.20 -7.36 -1.90
CA HIS A 156 15.62 -7.23 -3.24
C HIS A 156 14.35 -6.37 -3.25
N ARG A 157 13.46 -6.58 -2.27
CA ARG A 157 12.22 -5.82 -2.15
C ARG A 157 12.49 -4.35 -1.83
N LEU A 158 13.44 -4.05 -0.95
CA LEU A 158 13.83 -2.69 -0.61
C LEU A 158 14.55 -1.96 -1.76
N LEU A 159 15.36 -2.68 -2.55
CA LEU A 159 15.98 -2.13 -3.76
C LEU A 159 14.97 -1.81 -4.86
N ALA A 160 13.91 -2.63 -5.01
CA ALA A 160 12.81 -2.32 -5.92
C ALA A 160 12.14 -0.98 -5.52
N ILE A 161 11.86 -0.80 -4.23
CA ILE A 161 11.29 0.44 -3.67
C ILE A 161 12.24 1.64 -3.88
N GLN A 162 13.54 1.45 -3.72
CA GLN A 162 14.55 2.50 -3.99
C GLN A 162 14.54 2.93 -5.47
N THR A 163 14.30 1.99 -6.39
CA THR A 163 14.30 2.27 -7.83
C THR A 163 13.11 3.15 -8.24
N HIS A 164 11.95 2.96 -7.59
CA HIS A 164 10.80 3.86 -7.73
C HIS A 164 11.11 5.30 -7.26
N LEU A 165 11.90 5.43 -6.20
CA LEU A 165 12.37 6.72 -5.66
C LEU A 165 13.26 7.50 -6.63
N VAL A 166 14.08 6.82 -7.43
CA VAL A 166 15.00 7.46 -8.38
C VAL A 166 14.28 7.89 -9.67
N HIS A 167 13.31 7.10 -10.14
CA HIS A 167 12.57 7.40 -11.37
C HIS A 167 11.58 8.57 -11.24
N ASP A 168 11.03 8.83 -10.06
CA ASP A 168 10.17 10.00 -9.83
C ASP A 168 10.95 11.32 -9.80
N VAL A 169 12.25 11.30 -9.50
CA VAL A 169 13.11 12.49 -9.51
C VAL A 169 13.50 12.89 -10.93
N GLU A 170 13.58 11.95 -11.88
CA GLU A 170 13.96 12.25 -13.27
C GLU A 170 12.81 12.73 -14.14
N ARG A 171 11.54 12.47 -13.77
CA ARG A 171 10.37 12.97 -14.53
C ARG A 171 10.07 14.46 -14.36
N TYR A 172 10.76 15.15 -13.45
CA TYR A 172 10.61 16.58 -13.18
C TYR A 172 11.86 17.41 -13.51
N ARG A 173 12.77 16.87 -14.33
CA ARG A 173 13.83 17.66 -15.00
C ARG A 173 13.46 17.93 -16.44
#